data_AF-A0A7L4QT13-F1
#
_entry.id   AF-A0A7L4QT13-F1
#
_cell.length_a   1.000
_cell.length_b   1.000
_cell.length_c   1.000
_cell.angle_alpha   90.00
_cell.angle_beta   90.00
_cell.angle_gamma   90.00
#
_symmetry.space_group_name_H-M   'P 1'
#
loop_
_entity.id
_entity.type
_entity.pdbx_description
1 polymer ?
#
loop_
_entity_poly.entity_id
_entity_poly.type
_entity_poly.pdbx_seq_one_letter_code
_entity_poly.pdbx_strand_id
1 'polypeptide(L)'
;MFAIDALILPLALGIDRIMGDPKTRFHPVALIGSFIGWWGRTDTWPPSIQRGVGVVMWFFTVTIFAIPFFLAEHYLPWLLLLIFGPVLLKCCLAWRSLEEHARSVGEALSRDLEEARREAALMVSRETNQLSDEQVLSAAYESLSENLVDSIISPIFYFGLFGLAGAAVFRAANTMDAMLGYRDERERIGWFSARMDDLLNFIPARIAGVLLLMYFGISGRFSPAYEAYKWDRRKRPGFNGGIPMAILAGGAGVQFEKPGKYLMGTPERSLKEGGPEIISAVRAVTITFTLVIMMALIILGSMTKYTGI
;
A
#
# COMPACT_ATOMS: atom_id res chain seq x y z
N MET A 1 14.79 1.68 22.13
CA MET A 1 14.26 1.34 20.79
C MET A 1 13.00 2.16 20.52
N PHE A 2 11.88 1.87 21.20
CA PHE A 2 10.59 2.56 21.00
C PHE A 2 10.61 4.09 20.90
N ALA A 3 11.39 4.80 21.73
CA ALA A 3 11.49 6.26 21.68
C ALA A 3 12.18 6.77 20.41
N ILE A 4 13.14 6.03 19.86
CA ILE A 4 13.80 6.35 18.59
C ILE A 4 12.84 6.04 17.43
N ASP A 5 12.15 4.90 17.49
CA ASP A 5 11.19 4.48 16.46
C ASP A 5 10.03 5.47 16.32
N ALA A 6 9.58 6.02 17.46
CA ALA A 6 8.59 7.10 17.49
C ALA A 6 9.05 8.38 16.76
N LEU A 7 10.36 8.65 16.70
CA LEU A 7 10.92 9.75 15.91
C LEU A 7 11.16 9.35 14.45
N ILE A 8 11.57 8.10 14.20
CA ILE A 8 11.83 7.58 12.86
C ILE A 8 10.59 7.67 11.97
N LEU A 9 9.43 7.28 12.49
CA LEU A 9 8.18 7.23 11.73
C LEU A 9 7.76 8.58 11.12
N PRO A 10 7.57 9.68 11.88
CA PRO A 10 7.22 10.97 11.30
C PRO A 10 8.34 11.53 10.41
N LEU A 11 9.62 11.28 10.73
CA LEU A 11 10.74 11.68 9.87
C LEU A 11 10.72 10.96 8.52
N ALA A 12 10.41 9.66 8.50
CA ALA A 12 10.31 8.88 7.27
C ALA A 12 9.22 9.44 6.33
N LEU A 13 8.06 9.80 6.88
CA LEU A 13 6.99 10.44 6.12
C LEU A 13 7.34 11.85 5.67
N GLY A 14 8.06 12.61 6.49
CA GLY A 14 8.60 13.92 6.10
C GLY A 14 9.57 13.81 4.93
N ILE A 15 10.49 12.85 4.98
CA ILE A 15 11.43 12.56 3.88
C ILE A 15 10.67 12.11 2.63
N ASP A 16 9.68 11.22 2.76
CA ASP A 16 8.86 10.78 1.64
C ASP A 16 8.16 11.97 0.95
N ARG A 17 7.62 12.91 1.74
CA ARG A 17 7.01 14.14 1.22
C ARG A 17 8.01 15.07 0.54
N ILE A 18 9.27 15.13 0.93
CA ILE A 18 10.27 16.04 0.34
C ILE A 18 10.98 15.41 -0.87
N MET A 19 11.34 14.14 -0.77
CA MET A 19 12.20 13.47 -1.76
C MET A 19 11.41 12.63 -2.78
N GLY A 20 10.21 12.15 -2.43
CA GLY A 20 9.47 11.19 -3.26
C GLY A 20 10.23 9.88 -3.47
N ASP A 21 9.84 9.10 -4.47
CA ASP A 21 10.50 7.83 -4.80
C ASP A 21 11.67 7.98 -5.78
N PRO A 22 12.86 7.47 -5.43
CA PRO A 22 14.01 7.54 -6.34
C PRO A 22 13.78 6.59 -7.52
N LYS A 23 13.78 7.14 -8.73
CA LYS A 23 13.66 6.39 -10.00
C LYS A 23 14.98 5.70 -10.34
N THR A 24 15.42 4.75 -9.50
CA THR A 24 16.69 4.04 -9.67
C THR A 24 16.52 2.54 -9.53
N ARG A 25 17.32 1.77 -10.29
CA ARG A 25 17.38 0.30 -10.20
C ARG A 25 17.91 -0.22 -8.86
N PHE A 26 18.51 0.66 -8.05
CA PHE A 26 19.09 0.33 -6.75
C PHE A 26 18.11 0.54 -5.59
N HIS A 27 16.90 1.03 -5.86
CA HIS A 27 15.86 1.11 -4.83
C HIS A 27 15.53 -0.29 -4.30
N PRO A 28 15.35 -0.49 -2.97
CA PRO A 28 15.11 -1.82 -2.40
C PRO A 28 13.98 -2.59 -3.08
N VAL A 29 12.86 -1.92 -3.41
CA VAL A 29 11.73 -2.53 -4.13
C VAL A 29 12.13 -2.99 -5.54
N ALA A 30 12.95 -2.22 -6.26
CA ALA A 30 13.42 -2.60 -7.59
C ALA A 30 14.39 -3.79 -7.53
N LEU A 31 15.22 -3.87 -6.48
CA LEU A 31 16.10 -5.01 -6.24
C LEU A 31 15.31 -6.28 -5.89
N ILE A 32 14.30 -6.16 -5.02
CA ILE A 32 13.36 -7.25 -4.71
C ILE A 32 12.70 -7.72 -6.00
N GLY A 33 12.18 -6.80 -6.81
CA GLY A 33 11.50 -7.14 -8.06
C GLY A 33 12.42 -7.81 -9.08
N SER A 34 13.66 -7.32 -9.22
CA SER A 34 14.67 -7.94 -10.09
C SER A 34 15.03 -9.35 -9.64
N PHE A 35 15.14 -9.58 -8.33
CA PHE A 35 15.40 -10.89 -7.76
C PHE A 35 14.22 -11.85 -8.00
N ILE A 36 12.98 -11.39 -7.81
CA ILE A 36 11.77 -12.16 -8.12
C ILE A 36 11.68 -12.48 -9.61
N GLY A 37 12.00 -11.53 -10.50
CA GLY A 37 12.02 -11.76 -11.95
C GLY A 37 13.09 -12.78 -12.40
N TRP A 38 14.11 -13.04 -11.57
CA TRP A 38 15.08 -14.09 -11.81
C TRP A 38 14.54 -15.47 -11.45
N TRP A 39 13.98 -15.67 -10.24
CA TRP A 39 13.55 -17.00 -9.79
C TRP A 39 12.09 -17.34 -10.13
N GLY A 40 11.22 -16.33 -10.23
CA GLY A 40 9.76 -16.45 -10.35
C GLY A 40 9.24 -16.76 -11.75
N ARG A 41 10.12 -17.19 -12.67
CA ARG A 41 9.74 -17.53 -14.04
C ARG A 41 9.08 -18.91 -14.09
N THR A 42 7.90 -18.98 -14.70
CA THR A 42 7.03 -20.17 -14.67
C THR A 42 7.52 -21.29 -15.59
N ASP A 43 8.29 -20.95 -16.63
CA ASP A 43 8.93 -21.86 -17.59
C ASP A 43 10.15 -22.60 -17.02
N THR A 44 10.80 -22.05 -15.99
CA THR A 44 11.98 -22.67 -15.33
C THR A 44 11.61 -23.90 -14.50
N TRP A 45 10.38 -23.98 -14.01
CA TRP A 45 9.98 -24.99 -13.01
C TRP A 45 8.83 -25.87 -13.51
N PRO A 46 8.95 -27.20 -13.42
CA PRO A 46 7.84 -28.10 -13.68
C PRO A 46 6.60 -27.74 -12.83
N PRO A 47 5.38 -27.79 -13.40
CA PRO A 47 4.14 -27.47 -12.70
C PRO A 47 3.94 -28.16 -11.34
N SER A 48 4.48 -29.38 -11.17
CA SER A 48 4.37 -30.17 -9.95
C SER A 48 5.10 -29.56 -8.75
N ILE A 49 6.18 -28.80 -8.98
CA ILE A 49 7.01 -28.23 -7.91
C ILE A 49 6.83 -26.73 -7.72
N GLN A 50 6.15 -26.04 -8.65
CA GLN A 50 5.98 -24.57 -8.63
C GLN A 50 5.47 -24.05 -7.29
N ARG A 51 4.49 -24.73 -6.65
CA ARG A 51 4.00 -24.34 -5.32
C ARG A 51 5.07 -24.43 -4.23
N GLY A 52 5.85 -25.51 -4.23
CA GLY A 52 6.94 -25.71 -3.27
C GLY A 52 8.06 -24.68 -3.46
N VAL A 53 8.43 -24.40 -4.71
CA VAL A 53 9.37 -23.32 -5.06
C VAL A 53 8.85 -21.98 -4.57
N GLY A 54 7.58 -21.65 -4.83
CA GLY A 54 6.96 -20.42 -4.36
C GLY A 54 7.05 -20.24 -2.84
N VAL A 55 6.78 -21.29 -2.06
CA VAL A 55 6.90 -21.25 -0.58
C VAL A 55 8.35 -21.02 -0.16
N VAL A 56 9.29 -21.82 -0.67
CA VAL A 56 10.71 -21.72 -0.30
C VAL A 56 11.27 -20.34 -0.67
N MET A 57 11.00 -19.89 -1.89
CA MET A 57 11.50 -18.61 -2.38
C MET A 57 10.83 -17.42 -1.71
N TRP A 58 9.60 -17.56 -1.21
CA TRP A 58 8.96 -16.54 -0.39
C TRP A 58 9.74 -16.28 0.89
N PHE A 59 10.03 -17.34 1.66
CA PHE A 59 10.82 -17.21 2.89
C PHE A 59 12.23 -16.68 2.59
N PHE A 60 12.87 -17.23 1.56
CA PHE A 60 14.21 -16.79 1.17
C PHE A 60 14.26 -15.30 0.81
N THR A 61 13.31 -14.83 -0.01
CA THR A 61 13.22 -13.42 -0.45
C THR A 61 12.91 -12.50 0.73
N VAL A 62 11.93 -12.83 1.56
CA VAL A 62 11.60 -12.01 2.75
C VAL A 62 12.81 -11.91 3.69
N THR A 63 13.48 -13.02 3.97
CA THR A 63 14.62 -13.04 4.87
C THR A 63 15.79 -12.22 4.32
N ILE A 64 16.22 -12.45 3.07
CA ILE A 64 17.40 -11.76 2.51
C ILE A 64 17.21 -10.25 2.44
N PHE A 65 15.99 -9.78 2.13
CA PHE A 65 15.70 -8.34 2.02
C PHE A 65 15.37 -7.68 3.37
N ALA A 66 14.94 -8.45 4.38
CA ALA A 66 14.74 -7.92 5.73
C ALA A 66 16.03 -7.84 6.56
N ILE A 67 17.03 -8.70 6.28
CA ILE A 67 18.30 -8.74 7.03
C ILE A 67 18.98 -7.35 7.12
N PRO A 68 19.16 -6.56 6.04
CA PRO A 68 19.80 -5.26 6.15
C PRO A 68 19.09 -4.29 7.10
N PHE A 69 17.76 -4.36 7.15
CA PHE A 69 16.94 -3.53 8.04
C PHE A 69 17.08 -3.98 9.49
N PHE A 70 17.03 -5.29 9.72
CA PHE A 70 17.27 -5.88 11.04
C PHE A 70 18.68 -5.55 11.56
N LEU A 71 19.70 -5.69 10.72
CA LEU A 71 21.08 -5.38 11.10
C LEU A 71 21.25 -3.89 11.39
N ALA A 72 20.66 -3.01 10.58
CA ALA A 72 20.68 -1.57 10.82
C ALA A 72 20.04 -1.23 12.17
N GLU A 73 18.87 -1.79 12.45
CA GLU A 73 18.12 -1.54 13.68
C GLU A 73 18.83 -2.03 14.94
N HIS A 74 19.50 -3.20 14.88
CA HIS A 74 20.10 -3.83 16.06
C HIS A 74 21.56 -3.40 16.30
N TYR A 75 22.32 -3.07 15.26
CA TYR A 75 23.76 -2.82 15.36
C TYR A 75 24.18 -1.38 15.10
N LEU A 76 23.34 -0.53 14.50
CA LEU A 76 23.69 0.89 14.37
C LEU A 76 23.60 1.59 15.74
N PRO A 77 24.60 2.41 16.10
CA PRO A 77 24.46 3.36 17.19
C PRO A 77 23.21 4.21 17.00
N TRP A 78 22.54 4.54 18.11
CA TRP A 78 21.25 5.25 18.09
C TRP A 78 21.25 6.52 17.23
N LEU A 79 22.37 7.26 17.18
CA LEU A 79 22.49 8.48 16.38
C LEU A 79 22.51 8.18 14.87
N LEU A 80 23.20 7.11 14.45
CA LEU A 80 23.18 6.67 13.05
C LEU A 80 21.81 6.10 12.68
N LEU A 81 21.19 5.36 13.59
CA LEU A 81 19.84 4.84 13.39
C LEU A 81 18.81 5.97 13.22
N LEU A 82 18.95 7.08 13.97
CA LEU A 82 18.08 8.25 13.82
C LEU A 82 18.21 8.94 12.45
N ILE A 83 19.37 8.82 11.80
CA ILE A 83 19.64 9.40 10.47
C ILE A 83 19.21 8.43 9.36
N PHE A 84 19.61 7.16 9.44
CA PHE A 84 19.38 6.19 8.38
C PHE A 84 18.03 5.46 8.49
N GLY A 85 17.51 5.28 9.71
CA GLY A 85 16.22 4.63 9.96
C GLY A 85 15.06 5.26 9.20
N PRO A 86 14.91 6.61 9.18
CA PRO A 86 13.87 7.27 8.39
C PRO A 86 13.98 6.97 6.89
N VAL A 87 15.21 6.93 6.35
CA VAL A 87 15.46 6.62 4.93
C VAL A 87 15.11 5.15 4.62
N LEU A 88 15.50 4.23 5.51
CA LEU A 88 15.16 2.81 5.39
C LEU A 88 13.64 2.60 5.43
N LEU A 89 12.95 3.15 6.44
CA LEU A 89 11.50 3.03 6.54
C LEU A 89 10.80 3.65 5.33
N LYS A 90 11.28 4.81 4.86
CA LYS A 90 10.78 5.45 3.65
C LYS A 90 10.83 4.53 2.43
N CYS A 91 11.86 3.70 2.27
CA CYS A 91 11.92 2.74 1.16
C CYS A 91 10.81 1.67 1.18
N CYS A 92 10.11 1.52 2.29
CA CYS A 92 8.94 0.63 2.44
C CYS A 92 7.60 1.34 2.21
N LEU A 93 7.62 2.67 2.04
CA LEU A 93 6.44 3.53 1.89
C LEU A 93 6.40 4.13 0.48
N ALA A 94 5.20 4.55 0.03
CA ALA A 94 5.04 5.22 -1.27
C ALA A 94 4.00 6.37 -1.22
N TRP A 95 3.87 7.07 -0.10
CA TRP A 95 2.75 7.99 0.14
C TRP A 95 2.69 9.16 -0.86
N ARG A 96 3.79 9.90 -1.02
CA ARG A 96 3.87 11.00 -1.99
C ARG A 96 3.67 10.51 -3.41
N SER A 97 4.37 9.44 -3.77
CA SER A 97 4.34 8.86 -5.12
C SER A 97 2.90 8.49 -5.53
N LEU A 98 2.12 7.89 -4.64
CA LEU A 98 0.72 7.56 -4.92
C LEU A 98 -0.15 8.79 -5.20
N GLU A 99 -0.02 9.85 -4.39
CA GLU A 99 -0.75 11.10 -4.61
C GLU A 99 -0.32 11.81 -5.91
N GLU A 100 0.98 11.76 -6.25
CA GLU A 100 1.51 12.32 -7.49
C GLU A 100 0.97 11.61 -8.71
N HIS A 101 1.05 10.27 -8.78
CA HIS A 101 0.54 9.50 -9.93
C HIS A 101 -0.97 9.70 -10.12
N ALA A 102 -1.76 9.67 -9.03
CA ALA A 102 -3.20 9.92 -9.13
C ALA A 102 -3.51 11.34 -9.65
N ARG A 103 -2.75 12.35 -9.23
CA ARG A 103 -2.90 13.72 -9.72
C ARG A 103 -2.46 13.85 -11.18
N SER A 104 -1.35 13.23 -11.57
CA SER A 104 -0.85 13.25 -12.94
C SER A 104 -1.88 12.73 -13.93
N VAL A 105 -2.64 11.69 -13.59
CA VAL A 105 -3.76 11.20 -14.42
C VAL A 105 -4.84 12.28 -14.58
N GLY A 106 -5.25 12.94 -13.50
CA GLY A 106 -6.26 14.02 -13.56
C GLY A 106 -5.79 15.24 -14.36
N GLU A 107 -4.52 15.64 -14.19
CA GLU A 107 -3.90 16.73 -14.94
C GLU A 107 -3.72 16.38 -16.43
N ALA A 108 -3.34 15.13 -16.73
CA ALA A 108 -3.26 14.64 -18.10
C ALA A 108 -4.64 14.64 -18.77
N LEU A 109 -5.68 14.16 -18.08
CA LEU A 109 -7.04 14.11 -18.61
C LEU A 109 -7.60 15.49 -18.94
N SER A 110 -7.19 16.53 -18.20
CA SER A 110 -7.58 17.90 -18.51
C SER A 110 -6.99 18.44 -19.83
N ARG A 111 -5.98 17.77 -20.37
CA ARG A 111 -5.24 18.13 -21.59
C ARG A 111 -5.57 17.20 -22.75
N ASP A 112 -5.46 15.89 -22.52
CA ASP A 112 -5.60 14.85 -23.54
C ASP A 112 -5.93 13.49 -22.90
N LEU A 113 -6.94 12.80 -23.45
CA LEU A 113 -7.37 11.48 -22.96
C LEU A 113 -6.30 10.41 -23.20
N GLU A 114 -5.60 10.46 -24.33
CA GLU A 114 -4.56 9.47 -24.64
C GLU A 114 -3.37 9.59 -23.67
N GLU A 115 -2.97 10.80 -23.30
CA GLU A 115 -1.99 11.03 -22.25
C GLU A 115 -2.48 10.51 -20.89
N ALA A 116 -3.74 10.75 -20.54
CA ALA A 116 -4.31 10.24 -19.30
C ALA A 116 -4.34 8.70 -19.26
N ARG A 117 -4.62 8.04 -20.38
CA ARG A 117 -4.55 6.57 -20.53
C ARG A 117 -3.12 6.05 -20.33
N ARG A 118 -2.12 6.75 -20.85
CA ARG A 118 -0.70 6.43 -20.65
C ARG A 118 -0.28 6.58 -19.18
N GLU A 119 -0.65 7.69 -18.54
CA GLU A 119 -0.37 7.90 -17.11
C GLU A 119 -1.07 6.86 -16.22
N ALA A 120 -2.34 6.53 -16.51
CA ALA A 120 -3.06 5.51 -15.77
C ALA A 120 -2.42 4.12 -15.92
N ALA A 121 -1.85 3.78 -17.08
CA ALA A 121 -1.15 2.52 -17.30
C ALA A 121 0.09 2.35 -16.41
N LEU A 122 0.66 3.44 -15.88
CA LEU A 122 1.76 3.37 -14.90
C LEU A 122 1.27 2.93 -13.51
N MET A 123 -0.04 3.02 -13.23
CA MET A 123 -0.63 2.72 -11.92
C MET A 123 -1.37 1.37 -11.87
N VAL A 124 -1.74 0.81 -13.01
CA VAL A 124 -2.59 -0.39 -13.09
C VAL A 124 -2.04 -1.41 -14.08
N SER A 125 -2.28 -2.69 -13.81
CA SER A 125 -1.91 -3.79 -14.71
C SER A 125 -2.94 -4.11 -15.80
N ARG A 126 -4.09 -3.40 -15.82
CA ARG A 126 -5.14 -3.57 -16.85
C ARG A 126 -4.85 -2.71 -18.06
N GLU A 127 -5.31 -3.14 -19.24
CA GLU A 127 -5.26 -2.31 -20.45
C GLU A 127 -6.04 -1.01 -20.24
N THR A 128 -5.44 0.11 -20.62
CA THR A 128 -6.04 1.45 -20.47
C THR A 128 -6.48 2.10 -21.78
N ASN A 129 -6.05 1.55 -22.92
CA ASN A 129 -6.22 2.14 -24.25
C ASN A 129 -7.69 2.39 -24.66
N GLN A 130 -8.64 1.68 -24.04
CA GLN A 130 -10.07 1.78 -24.36
C GLN A 130 -10.90 2.44 -23.23
N LEU A 131 -10.26 2.90 -22.15
CA LEU A 131 -10.97 3.48 -21.00
C LEU A 131 -11.53 4.86 -21.35
N SER A 132 -12.78 5.12 -20.98
CA SER A 132 -13.37 6.47 -21.02
C SER A 132 -12.74 7.39 -19.98
N ASP A 133 -13.02 8.70 -20.05
CA ASP A 133 -12.56 9.73 -19.10
C ASP A 133 -12.76 9.32 -17.63
N GLU A 134 -13.98 8.92 -17.27
CA GLU A 134 -14.29 8.45 -15.90
C GLU A 134 -13.58 7.14 -15.57
N GLN A 135 -13.45 6.21 -16.52
CA GLN A 135 -12.78 4.93 -16.28
C GLN A 135 -11.25 5.08 -16.10
N VAL A 136 -10.65 6.08 -16.75
CA VAL A 136 -9.24 6.46 -16.56
C VAL A 136 -9.02 7.03 -15.16
N LEU A 137 -9.88 7.95 -14.71
CA LEU A 137 -9.83 8.45 -13.33
C LEU A 137 -10.12 7.33 -12.33
N SER A 138 -11.05 6.44 -12.64
CA SER A 138 -11.38 5.30 -11.79
C SER A 138 -10.15 4.43 -11.63
N ALA A 139 -9.41 4.12 -12.70
CA ALA A 139 -8.18 3.35 -12.62
C ALA A 139 -7.18 3.94 -11.61
N ALA A 140 -7.01 5.28 -11.65
CA ALA A 140 -6.09 6.00 -10.77
C ALA A 140 -6.56 5.98 -9.30
N TYR A 141 -7.82 6.34 -9.04
CA TYR A 141 -8.35 6.40 -7.68
C TYR A 141 -8.61 5.03 -7.07
N GLU A 142 -8.93 4.00 -7.87
CA GLU A 142 -8.95 2.60 -7.45
C GLU A 142 -7.56 2.17 -6.97
N SER A 143 -6.52 2.45 -7.75
CA SER A 143 -5.14 2.11 -7.41
C SER A 143 -4.65 2.86 -6.16
N LEU A 144 -4.96 4.16 -6.04
CA LEU A 144 -4.69 4.96 -4.85
C LEU A 144 -5.39 4.38 -3.59
N SER A 145 -6.66 4.00 -3.73
CA SER A 145 -7.47 3.48 -2.62
C SER A 145 -6.98 2.13 -2.12
N GLU A 146 -6.58 1.25 -3.03
CA GLU A 146 -5.97 -0.04 -2.68
C GLU A 146 -4.61 0.17 -1.99
N ASN A 147 -3.74 0.98 -2.61
CA ASN A 147 -2.38 1.19 -2.11
C ASN A 147 -2.30 2.03 -0.83
N LEU A 148 -3.40 2.65 -0.38
CA LEU A 148 -3.47 3.18 0.98
C LEU A 148 -3.11 2.09 2.00
N VAL A 149 -3.64 0.88 1.83
CA VAL A 149 -3.31 -0.23 2.73
C VAL A 149 -1.91 -0.74 2.42
N ASP A 150 -1.67 -1.15 1.18
CA ASP A 150 -0.48 -1.92 0.79
C ASP A 150 0.83 -1.13 0.87
N SER A 151 0.78 0.19 0.67
CA SER A 151 1.98 1.01 0.58
C SER A 151 2.09 2.05 1.68
N ILE A 152 1.13 2.12 2.61
CA ILE A 152 1.15 3.08 3.72
C ILE A 152 0.74 2.44 5.05
N ILE A 153 -0.51 2.00 5.19
CA ILE A 153 -1.02 1.52 6.49
C ILE A 153 -0.31 0.25 6.93
N SER A 154 -0.13 -0.72 6.04
CA SER A 154 0.52 -1.99 6.39
C SER A 154 2.00 -1.84 6.74
N PRO A 155 2.84 -1.13 5.95
CA PRO A 155 4.23 -0.88 6.35
C PRO A 155 4.34 -0.14 7.69
N ILE A 156 3.50 0.88 7.95
CA ILE A 156 3.48 1.60 9.24
C ILE A 156 3.05 0.67 10.38
N PHE A 157 2.07 -0.20 10.15
CA PHE A 157 1.58 -1.17 11.14
C PHE A 157 2.69 -2.16 11.53
N TYR A 158 3.35 -2.78 10.55
CA TYR A 158 4.43 -3.72 10.82
C TYR A 158 5.69 -3.03 11.38
N PHE A 159 5.93 -1.77 11.02
CA PHE A 159 6.93 -0.95 11.70
C PHE A 159 6.61 -0.76 13.19
N GLY A 160 5.37 -0.41 13.52
CA GLY A 160 4.95 -0.24 14.91
C GLY A 160 5.08 -1.51 15.77
N LEU A 161 4.96 -2.70 15.15
CA LEU A 161 5.05 -3.99 15.85
C LEU A 161 6.47 -4.56 15.92
N PHE A 162 7.22 -4.48 14.83
CA PHE A 162 8.49 -5.20 14.66
C PHE A 162 9.61 -4.30 14.09
N GLY A 163 9.44 -2.99 14.14
CA GLY A 163 10.46 -2.04 13.72
C GLY A 163 10.75 -2.05 12.21
N LEU A 164 11.96 -1.62 11.84
CA LEU A 164 12.40 -1.53 10.44
C LEU A 164 12.35 -2.89 9.75
N ALA A 165 12.74 -3.94 10.46
CA ALA A 165 12.67 -5.31 9.94
C ALA A 165 11.24 -5.72 9.59
N GLY A 166 10.26 -5.37 10.44
CA GLY A 166 8.84 -5.63 10.19
C GLY A 166 8.32 -4.99 8.90
N ALA A 167 8.62 -3.70 8.72
CA ALA A 167 8.25 -2.97 7.51
C ALA A 167 8.87 -3.59 6.25
N ALA A 168 10.14 -4.00 6.33
CA ALA A 168 10.85 -4.64 5.21
C ALA A 168 10.29 -6.02 4.86
N VAL A 169 9.98 -6.85 5.88
CA VAL A 169 9.32 -8.16 5.69
C VAL A 169 8.02 -7.98 4.94
N PHE A 170 7.17 -7.05 5.40
CA PHE A 170 5.90 -6.78 4.75
C PHE A 170 6.10 -6.28 3.31
N ARG A 171 7.02 -5.33 3.10
CA ARG A 171 7.25 -4.79 1.74
C ARG A 171 7.75 -5.85 0.76
N ALA A 172 8.61 -6.76 1.20
CA ALA A 172 9.05 -7.88 0.38
C ALA A 172 7.91 -8.84 0.05
N ALA A 173 7.06 -9.16 1.04
CA ALA A 173 5.89 -10.01 0.84
C ALA A 173 4.90 -9.40 -0.16
N ASN A 174 4.57 -8.12 0.00
CA ASN A 174 3.67 -7.38 -0.89
C ASN A 174 4.25 -7.25 -2.31
N THR A 175 5.57 -7.03 -2.45
CA THR A 175 6.21 -6.97 -3.78
C THR A 175 6.13 -8.33 -4.49
N MET A 176 6.24 -9.45 -3.77
CA MET A 176 6.05 -10.78 -4.35
C MET A 176 4.62 -11.02 -4.84
N ASP A 177 3.61 -10.57 -4.10
CA ASP A 177 2.23 -10.65 -4.58
C ASP A 177 2.01 -9.77 -5.82
N ALA A 178 2.48 -8.53 -5.81
CA ALA A 178 2.37 -7.62 -6.96
C ALA A 178 3.00 -8.17 -8.25
N MET A 179 3.98 -9.07 -8.17
CA MET A 179 4.65 -9.68 -9.32
C MET A 179 4.14 -11.09 -9.68
N LEU A 180 3.76 -11.90 -8.69
CA LEU A 180 3.42 -13.31 -8.88
C LEU A 180 1.95 -13.64 -8.61
N GLY A 181 1.20 -12.77 -7.93
CA GLY A 181 -0.19 -12.95 -7.48
C GLY A 181 -1.27 -12.94 -8.57
N TYR A 182 -0.88 -13.20 -9.82
CA TYR A 182 -1.80 -13.21 -10.96
C TYR A 182 -2.45 -14.58 -11.15
N ARG A 183 -3.68 -14.57 -11.67
CA ARG A 183 -4.45 -15.77 -12.00
C ARG A 183 -4.21 -16.22 -13.45
N ASP A 184 -2.94 -16.37 -13.79
CA ASP A 184 -2.47 -16.85 -15.10
C ASP A 184 -1.50 -18.02 -14.88
N GLU A 185 -0.52 -18.23 -15.77
CA GLU A 185 0.53 -19.23 -15.59
C GLU A 185 1.26 -19.13 -14.24
N ARG A 186 1.24 -17.97 -13.58
CA ARG A 186 1.85 -17.71 -12.27
C ARG A 186 1.03 -18.22 -11.09
N GLU A 187 -0.22 -18.65 -11.30
CA GLU A 187 -1.13 -19.02 -10.20
C GLU A 187 -0.53 -20.06 -9.25
N ARG A 188 0.24 -21.03 -9.77
CA ARG A 188 0.87 -22.08 -8.95
C ARG A 188 2.07 -21.56 -8.17
N ILE A 189 2.99 -20.83 -8.81
CA ILE A 189 4.22 -20.34 -8.17
C ILE A 189 3.95 -19.17 -7.22
N GLY A 190 2.97 -18.32 -7.55
CA GLY A 190 2.54 -17.16 -6.75
C GLY A 190 1.45 -17.46 -5.72
N TRP A 191 0.98 -18.71 -5.62
CA TRP A 191 -0.11 -19.07 -4.70
C TRP A 191 0.20 -18.67 -3.25
N PHE A 192 1.43 -18.94 -2.79
CA PHE A 192 1.80 -18.66 -1.40
C PHE A 192 1.99 -17.16 -1.16
N SER A 193 2.59 -16.42 -2.10
CA SER A 193 2.73 -14.96 -1.97
C SER A 193 1.38 -14.27 -1.89
N ALA A 194 0.41 -14.65 -2.73
CA ALA A 194 -0.93 -14.09 -2.70
C ALA A 194 -1.68 -14.38 -1.39
N ARG A 195 -1.52 -15.59 -0.84
CA ARG A 195 -2.12 -15.95 0.46
C ARG A 195 -1.49 -15.21 1.62
N MET A 196 -0.17 -15.05 1.59
CA MET A 196 0.55 -14.31 2.62
C MET A 196 0.23 -12.81 2.57
N ASP A 197 0.09 -12.22 1.39
CA ASP A 197 -0.36 -10.83 1.26
C ASP A 197 -1.78 -10.65 1.84
N ASP A 198 -2.74 -11.50 1.45
CA ASP A 198 -4.10 -11.51 2.01
C ASP A 198 -4.09 -11.61 3.54
N LEU A 199 -3.21 -12.44 4.12
CA LEU A 199 -3.08 -12.60 5.57
C LEU A 199 -2.46 -11.36 6.22
N LEU A 200 -1.34 -10.86 5.67
CA LEU A 200 -0.59 -9.76 6.25
C LEU A 200 -1.36 -8.43 6.17
N ASN A 201 -2.16 -8.23 5.12
CA ASN A 201 -3.03 -7.08 4.96
C ASN A 201 -4.37 -7.19 5.71
N PHE A 202 -4.68 -8.34 6.32
CA PHE A 202 -5.97 -8.56 6.96
C PHE A 202 -6.29 -7.51 8.02
N ILE A 203 -5.44 -7.37 9.06
CA ILE A 203 -5.64 -6.41 10.15
C ILE A 203 -5.48 -4.96 9.64
N PRO A 204 -4.39 -4.59 8.93
CA PRO A 204 -4.23 -3.24 8.41
C PRO A 204 -5.41 -2.72 7.58
N ALA A 205 -6.01 -3.57 6.72
CA ALA A 205 -7.15 -3.16 5.91
C ALA A 205 -8.39 -2.81 6.74
N ARG A 206 -8.62 -3.49 7.88
CA ARG A 206 -9.75 -3.15 8.77
C ARG A 206 -9.47 -1.87 9.53
N ILE A 207 -8.23 -1.67 9.99
CA ILE A 207 -7.81 -0.42 10.62
C ILE A 207 -8.03 0.75 9.66
N ALA A 208 -7.54 0.64 8.43
CA ALA A 208 -7.74 1.65 7.38
C ALA A 208 -9.25 1.91 7.15
N GLY A 209 -10.07 0.87 7.06
CA GLY A 209 -11.51 1.00 6.92
C GLY A 209 -12.17 1.75 8.08
N VAL A 210 -11.80 1.45 9.33
CA VAL A 210 -12.33 2.16 10.51
C VAL A 210 -11.91 3.64 10.48
N LEU A 211 -10.65 3.93 10.19
CA LEU A 211 -10.14 5.30 10.09
C LEU A 211 -10.85 6.09 8.98
N LEU A 212 -11.09 5.48 7.82
CA LEU A 212 -11.84 6.09 6.72
C LEU A 212 -13.30 6.34 7.09
N LEU A 213 -13.97 5.40 7.76
CA LEU A 213 -15.34 5.60 8.24
C LEU A 213 -15.41 6.73 9.27
N MET A 214 -14.44 6.85 10.17
CA MET A 214 -14.36 7.97 11.10
C MET A 214 -14.13 9.30 10.37
N TYR A 215 -13.23 9.34 9.38
CA TYR A 215 -13.01 10.52 8.54
C TYR A 215 -14.32 10.99 7.90
N PHE A 216 -15.04 10.09 7.22
CA PHE A 216 -16.31 10.43 6.60
C PHE A 216 -17.43 10.70 7.61
N GLY A 217 -17.35 10.17 8.84
CA GLY A 217 -18.25 10.55 9.92
C GLY A 217 -18.10 12.01 10.35
N ILE A 218 -16.86 12.48 10.47
CA ILE A 218 -16.57 13.89 10.78
C ILE A 218 -17.01 14.79 9.60
N SER A 219 -16.86 14.34 8.36
CA SER A 219 -17.27 15.07 7.16
C SER A 219 -18.78 14.96 6.84
N GLY A 220 -19.59 14.30 7.67
CA GLY A 220 -21.04 14.15 7.44
C GLY A 220 -21.45 13.14 6.36
N ARG A 221 -20.52 12.31 5.90
CA ARG A 221 -20.66 11.30 4.83
C ARG A 221 -20.58 9.86 5.33
N PHE A 222 -20.75 9.61 6.64
CA PHE A 222 -20.69 8.26 7.22
C PHE A 222 -21.64 7.27 6.55
N SER A 223 -22.90 7.66 6.35
CA SER A 223 -23.93 6.77 5.84
C SER A 223 -23.62 6.27 4.41
N PRO A 224 -23.32 7.14 3.42
CA PRO A 224 -22.85 6.69 2.10
C PRO A 224 -21.60 5.81 2.14
N ALA A 225 -20.61 6.17 2.98
CA ALA A 225 -19.37 5.41 3.12
C ALA A 225 -19.60 4.00 3.69
N TYR A 226 -20.49 3.90 4.69
CA TYR A 226 -20.83 2.63 5.34
C TYR A 226 -21.70 1.73 4.47
N GLU A 227 -22.67 2.29 3.74
CA GLU A 227 -23.47 1.52 2.78
C GLU A 227 -22.59 0.94 1.67
N ALA A 228 -21.70 1.75 1.07
CA ALA A 228 -20.76 1.25 0.08
C ALA A 228 -19.85 0.15 0.67
N TYR A 229 -19.31 0.33 1.88
CA TYR A 229 -18.58 -0.73 2.58
C TYR A 229 -19.37 -2.03 2.70
N LYS A 230 -20.64 -1.95 3.11
CA LYS A 230 -21.50 -3.12 3.32
C LYS A 230 -21.76 -3.89 2.03
N TRP A 231 -22.05 -3.19 0.94
CA TRP A 231 -22.49 -3.79 -0.32
C TRP A 231 -21.36 -4.05 -1.33
N ASP A 232 -20.30 -3.24 -1.32
CA ASP A 232 -19.33 -3.21 -2.41
C ASP A 232 -17.98 -3.81 -2.06
N ARG A 233 -17.61 -3.90 -0.78
CA ARG A 233 -16.27 -4.38 -0.34
C ARG A 233 -15.90 -5.78 -0.85
N ARG A 234 -16.91 -6.59 -1.21
CA ARG A 234 -16.75 -7.98 -1.71
C ARG A 234 -16.78 -8.08 -3.23
N LYS A 235 -17.05 -6.98 -3.96
CA LYS A 235 -17.10 -6.98 -5.43
C LYS A 235 -15.71 -7.15 -6.05
N ARG A 236 -14.66 -6.72 -5.35
CA ARG A 236 -13.27 -7.01 -5.72
C ARG A 236 -12.84 -8.37 -5.14
N PRO A 237 -12.16 -9.24 -5.92
CA PRO A 237 -11.57 -10.46 -5.38
C PRO A 237 -10.56 -10.18 -4.26
N GLY A 238 -10.54 -11.04 -3.23
CA GLY A 238 -9.69 -10.89 -2.05
C GLY A 238 -10.47 -10.39 -0.83
N PHE A 239 -9.79 -10.31 0.33
CA PHE A 239 -10.45 -9.97 1.61
C PHE A 239 -10.21 -8.54 2.05
N ASN A 240 -9.28 -7.84 1.41
CA ASN A 240 -8.67 -6.62 1.93
C ASN A 240 -8.94 -5.43 1.02
N GLY A 241 -8.46 -5.45 -0.23
CA GLY A 241 -8.45 -4.27 -1.11
C GLY A 241 -9.83 -3.64 -1.37
N GLY A 242 -10.90 -4.43 -1.37
CA GLY A 242 -12.25 -3.88 -1.55
C GLY A 242 -12.75 -3.00 -0.39
N ILE A 243 -12.18 -3.13 0.82
CA ILE A 243 -12.58 -2.34 1.99
C ILE A 243 -12.30 -0.84 1.80
N PRO A 244 -11.03 -0.39 1.63
CA PRO A 244 -10.75 1.03 1.46
C PRO A 244 -11.39 1.59 0.18
N MET A 245 -11.42 0.82 -0.91
CA MET A 245 -12.04 1.23 -2.17
C MET A 245 -13.53 1.56 -2.02
N ALA A 246 -14.29 0.66 -1.41
CA ALA A 246 -15.73 0.86 -1.22
C ALA A 246 -16.03 2.07 -0.33
N ILE A 247 -15.29 2.22 0.78
CA ILE A 247 -15.47 3.34 1.71
C ILE A 247 -15.12 4.67 1.06
N LEU A 248 -14.00 4.74 0.33
CA LEU A 248 -13.57 5.95 -0.37
C LEU A 248 -14.56 6.33 -1.49
N ALA A 249 -15.02 5.37 -2.28
CA ALA A 249 -16.01 5.63 -3.33
C ALA A 249 -17.33 6.17 -2.75
N GLY A 250 -17.92 5.47 -1.78
CA GLY A 250 -19.18 5.90 -1.16
C GLY A 250 -19.04 7.20 -0.37
N GLY A 251 -17.98 7.34 0.42
CA GLY A 251 -17.71 8.55 1.21
C GLY A 251 -17.51 9.78 0.33
N ALA A 252 -16.72 9.65 -0.74
CA ALA A 252 -16.54 10.71 -1.73
C ALA A 252 -17.72 10.81 -2.73
N GLY A 253 -18.75 9.97 -2.65
CA GLY A 253 -19.92 10.05 -3.54
C GLY A 253 -19.56 9.91 -5.01
N VAL A 254 -18.54 9.10 -5.30
CA VAL A 254 -18.12 8.76 -6.65
C VAL A 254 -18.37 7.28 -6.90
N GLN A 255 -18.33 6.88 -8.16
CA GLN A 255 -18.39 5.48 -8.53
C GLN A 255 -17.05 5.05 -9.14
N PHE A 256 -16.43 4.03 -8.56
CA PHE A 256 -15.34 3.32 -9.21
C PHE A 256 -15.89 2.28 -10.16
N GLU A 257 -15.39 2.29 -11.39
CA GLU A 257 -15.72 1.35 -12.45
C GLU A 257 -14.48 0.60 -12.91
N LYS A 258 -14.57 -0.73 -12.85
CA LYS A 258 -13.70 -1.64 -13.60
C LYS A 258 -14.55 -2.35 -14.65
N PRO A 259 -14.42 -1.96 -15.94
CA PRO A 259 -15.30 -2.45 -17.00
C PRO A 259 -15.38 -3.98 -17.03
N GLY A 260 -16.61 -4.50 -17.09
CA GLY A 260 -16.88 -5.94 -17.12
C GLY A 260 -16.57 -6.69 -15.81
N LYS A 261 -16.19 -5.99 -14.71
CA LYS A 261 -15.90 -6.63 -13.42
C LYS A 261 -16.75 -6.09 -12.28
N TYR A 262 -16.75 -4.79 -12.02
CA TYR A 262 -17.52 -4.21 -10.92
C TYR A 262 -17.77 -2.71 -11.05
N LEU A 263 -18.78 -2.27 -10.31
CA LEU A 263 -19.06 -0.88 -9.97
C LEU A 263 -19.09 -0.77 -8.43
N MET A 264 -18.40 0.20 -7.84
CA MET A 264 -18.39 0.46 -6.39
C MET A 264 -18.71 1.92 -6.09
N GLY A 265 -19.58 2.18 -5.12
CA GLY A 265 -20.06 3.51 -4.78
C GLY A 265 -21.22 3.98 -5.65
N THR A 266 -21.67 5.21 -5.37
CA THR A 266 -22.78 5.89 -6.03
C THR A 266 -22.25 7.08 -6.84
N PRO A 267 -22.66 7.27 -8.10
CA PRO A 267 -22.19 8.37 -8.93
C PRO A 267 -22.93 9.67 -8.62
N GLU A 268 -22.82 10.17 -7.38
CA GLU A 268 -23.39 11.45 -6.95
C GLU A 268 -22.59 12.63 -7.50
N ARG A 269 -21.29 12.41 -7.70
CA ARG A 269 -20.31 13.35 -8.27
C ARG A 269 -19.46 12.62 -9.29
N SER A 270 -18.92 13.37 -10.26
CA SER A 270 -17.88 12.86 -11.16
C SER A 270 -16.58 12.53 -10.39
N LEU A 271 -15.73 11.65 -10.91
CA LEU A 271 -14.43 11.39 -10.30
C LEU A 271 -13.51 12.61 -10.34
N LYS A 272 -13.75 13.54 -11.27
CA LYS A 272 -13.05 14.82 -11.33
C LYS A 272 -13.40 15.70 -10.12
N GLU A 273 -14.66 15.72 -9.69
CA GLU A 273 -15.14 16.51 -8.55
C GLU A 273 -14.83 15.85 -7.20
N GLY A 274 -15.03 14.53 -7.09
CA GLY A 274 -14.80 13.79 -5.83
C GLY A 274 -13.35 13.35 -5.59
N GLY A 275 -12.52 13.31 -6.63
CA GLY A 275 -11.12 12.90 -6.56
C GLY A 275 -10.26 13.61 -5.50
N PRO A 276 -10.32 14.95 -5.37
CA PRO A 276 -9.60 15.68 -4.32
C PRO A 276 -9.99 15.24 -2.90
N GLU A 277 -11.23 14.81 -2.67
CA GLU A 277 -11.69 14.32 -1.37
C GLU A 277 -11.10 12.94 -1.06
N ILE A 278 -10.95 12.07 -2.06
CA ILE A 278 -10.26 10.77 -1.92
C ILE A 278 -8.81 10.98 -1.47
N ILE A 279 -8.09 11.89 -2.14
CA ILE A 279 -6.70 12.23 -1.78
C ILE A 279 -6.64 12.81 -0.36
N SER A 280 -7.59 13.67 0.01
CA SER A 280 -7.67 14.26 1.34
C SER A 280 -7.94 13.22 2.43
N ALA A 281 -8.83 12.25 2.17
CA ALA A 281 -9.14 11.14 3.06
C ALA A 281 -7.91 10.23 3.26
N VAL A 282 -7.23 9.85 2.17
CA VAL A 282 -5.96 9.09 2.20
C VAL A 282 -4.94 9.82 3.07
N ARG A 283 -4.74 11.13 2.83
CA ARG A 283 -3.80 11.95 3.59
C ARG A 283 -4.15 12.01 5.07
N ALA A 284 -5.42 12.26 5.41
CA ALA A 284 -5.88 12.34 6.78
C ALA A 284 -5.68 11.01 7.51
N VAL A 285 -6.07 9.89 6.89
CA VAL A 285 -5.90 8.55 7.46
C VAL A 285 -4.43 8.20 7.67
N THR A 286 -3.55 8.51 6.72
CA THR A 286 -2.10 8.34 6.87
C THR A 286 -1.58 9.09 8.09
N ILE A 287 -1.91 10.39 8.21
CA ILE A 287 -1.44 11.23 9.32
C ILE A 287 -2.01 10.71 10.66
N THR A 288 -3.31 10.46 10.73
CA THR A 288 -3.96 9.96 11.96
C THR A 288 -3.35 8.63 12.39
N PHE A 289 -3.18 7.68 11.47
CA PHE A 289 -2.61 6.37 11.82
C PHE A 289 -1.16 6.49 12.30
N THR A 290 -0.38 7.34 11.64
CA THR A 290 1.01 7.66 12.05
C THR A 290 1.06 8.18 13.47
N LEU A 291 0.19 9.15 13.81
CA LEU A 291 0.14 9.73 15.15
C LEU A 291 -0.27 8.69 16.21
N VAL A 292 -1.22 7.81 15.87
CA VAL A 292 -1.63 6.71 16.75
C VAL A 292 -0.47 5.75 17.03
N ILE A 293 0.26 5.32 15.99
CA ILE A 293 1.41 4.42 16.16
C ILE A 293 2.55 5.12 16.90
N MET A 294 2.84 6.38 16.57
CA MET A 294 3.84 7.17 17.28
C MET A 294 3.50 7.29 18.78
N MET A 295 2.24 7.59 19.12
CA MET A 295 1.79 7.66 20.51
C MET A 295 1.92 6.31 21.21
N ALA A 296 1.52 5.22 20.56
CA ALA A 296 1.65 3.87 21.10
C ALA A 296 3.12 3.52 21.39
N LEU A 297 4.04 3.85 20.49
CA LEU A 297 5.48 3.65 20.69
C LEU A 297 6.01 4.49 21.86
N ILE A 298 5.58 5.74 22.01
CA ILE A 298 5.97 6.59 23.16
C ILE A 298 5.48 5.98 24.48
N ILE A 299 4.24 5.51 24.54
CA ILE A 299 3.65 4.90 25.73
C ILE A 299 4.39 3.59 26.08
N LEU A 300 4.63 2.71 25.10
CA LEU A 300 5.37 1.48 25.32
C LEU A 300 6.80 1.75 25.79
N GLY A 301 7.46 2.75 25.20
CA GLY A 301 8.80 3.19 25.59
C GLY A 301 8.88 3.83 26.97
N SER A 302 7.80 4.47 27.45
CA SER A 302 7.74 4.98 28.82
C SER A 302 7.50 3.85 29.82
N MET A 303 6.61 2.90 29.51
CA MET A 303 6.32 1.75 30.38
C MET A 303 7.56 0.85 30.61
N THR A 304 8.40 0.63 29.59
CA THR A 304 9.66 -0.13 29.76
C THR A 304 10.59 0.56 30.76
N LYS A 305 10.72 1.89 30.70
CA LYS A 305 11.53 2.65 31.67
C LYS A 305 11.02 2.57 33.11
N TYR A 306 9.71 2.51 33.30
CA TYR A 306 9.10 2.46 34.65
C TYR A 306 9.05 1.04 35.24
N THR A 307 9.03 0.00 34.41
CA THR A 307 8.93 -1.39 34.87
C THR A 307 10.27 -2.09 35.06
N GLY A 308 11.38 -1.48 34.60
CA GLY A 308 12.73 -2.03 34.77
C GLY A 308 12.99 -3.32 33.99
N ILE A 309 12.15 -3.60 32.99
CA ILE A 309 12.36 -4.63 31.97
C ILE A 309 13.09 -4.01 30.79
#